data_AF-A0A1J5PJ28-F1
#
_entry.id   AF-A0A1J5PJ28-F1
#
_cell.length_a   1.000
_cell.length_b   1.000
_cell.length_c   1.000
_cell.angle_alpha   90.00
_cell.angle_beta   90.00
_cell.angle_gamma   90.00
#
_symmetry.space_group_name_H-M   'P 1'
#
loop_
_entity.id
_entity.type
_entity.pdbx_description
1 polymer ?
#
loop_
_entity_poly.entity_id
_entity_poly.type
_entity_poly.pdbx_seq_one_letter_code
_entity_poly.pdbx_strand_id
1 'polypeptide(L)'
;MLTGDAKVGINQDSSIISQMAKGEPVTAIYPTEGSVALPSGMGISAKTKHMDAVKKFVAFMTSKDGQTAMKDGDDTDFFFIPVIEGVAAKPGRKIDIPFIVLNDKAASAHETEWKQWYRDNFVQ
;
A
#
# COMPACT_ATOMS: atom_id res chain seq x y z
N MET A 1 17.91 3.33 -9.05
CA MET A 1 17.74 3.84 -7.66
C MET A 1 18.83 3.27 -6.77
N LEU A 2 18.78 1.99 -6.35
CA LEU A 2 19.80 1.39 -5.47
C LEU A 2 21.15 1.10 -6.19
N THR A 3 21.12 0.84 -7.50
CA THR A 3 22.31 0.69 -8.35
C THR A 3 22.88 2.02 -8.86
N GLY A 4 22.22 3.15 -8.59
CA GLY A 4 22.60 4.47 -9.12
C GLY A 4 22.08 4.81 -10.52
N ASP A 5 21.46 3.87 -11.24
CA ASP A 5 21.03 4.06 -12.64
C ASP A 5 19.86 5.04 -12.84
N ALA A 6 19.17 5.37 -11.75
CA ALA A 6 18.10 6.35 -11.74
C ALA A 6 18.13 7.11 -10.40
N LYS A 7 18.03 8.44 -10.47
CA LYS A 7 18.06 9.34 -9.30
C LYS A 7 16.69 9.49 -8.62
N VAL A 8 15.62 9.21 -9.35
CA VAL A 8 14.23 9.32 -8.87
C VAL A 8 13.45 8.13 -9.42
N GLY A 9 12.52 7.61 -8.61
CA GLY A 9 11.63 6.52 -8.96
C GLY A 9 10.28 6.70 -8.26
N ILE A 10 9.22 6.25 -8.90
CA ILE A 10 7.87 6.22 -8.34
C ILE A 10 7.65 4.81 -7.80
N ASN A 11 7.48 4.70 -6.49
CA ASN A 11 7.39 3.42 -5.79
C ASN A 11 6.32 3.49 -4.69
N GLN A 12 5.86 2.31 -4.26
CA GLN A 12 5.13 2.18 -3.00
C GLN A 12 6.04 2.63 -1.85
N ASP A 13 5.57 3.58 -1.04
CA ASP A 13 6.39 4.24 -0.01
C ASP A 13 6.88 3.28 1.07
N SER A 14 6.08 2.28 1.47
CA SER A 14 6.47 1.29 2.48
C SER A 14 7.71 0.49 2.05
N SER A 15 7.94 0.31 0.74
CA SER A 15 9.14 -0.34 0.22
C SER A 15 10.38 0.52 0.43
N ILE A 16 10.26 1.83 0.21
CA ILE A 16 11.35 2.79 0.42
C ILE A 16 11.64 2.93 1.92
N ILE A 17 10.60 2.97 2.76
CA ILE A 17 10.74 3.04 4.22
C ILE A 17 11.43 1.79 4.78
N SER A 18 11.11 0.58 4.27
CA SER A 18 11.83 -0.64 4.66
C SER A 18 13.32 -0.55 4.30
N GLN A 19 13.66 -0.03 3.12
CA GLN A 19 15.06 0.16 2.71
C GLN A 19 15.76 1.23 3.56
N MET A 20 15.09 2.34 3.88
CA MET A 20 15.61 3.35 4.81
C MET A 20 15.89 2.76 6.19
N ALA A 21 15.00 1.89 6.70
CA ALA A 21 15.20 1.20 7.98
C ALA A 21 16.41 0.25 7.96
N LYS A 22 16.80 -0.26 6.78
CA LYS A 22 18.03 -1.05 6.56
C LYS A 22 19.28 -0.17 6.35
N GLY A 23 19.15 1.15 6.35
CA GLY A 23 20.26 2.09 6.15
C GLY A 23 20.61 2.37 4.68
N GLU A 24 19.75 1.97 3.74
CA GLU A 24 19.96 2.27 2.32
C GLU A 24 19.87 3.78 2.04
N PRO A 25 20.66 4.32 1.10
CA PRO A 25 20.75 5.76 0.82
C PRO A 25 19.59 6.25 -0.07
N VAL A 26 18.36 5.98 0.35
CA VAL A 26 17.12 6.39 -0.32
C VAL A 26 16.26 7.21 0.63
N THR A 27 15.35 8.00 0.08
CA THR A 27 14.39 8.77 0.88
C THR A 27 13.02 8.78 0.22
N ALA A 28 11.97 8.71 1.03
CA ALA A 28 10.60 8.84 0.56
C ALA A 28 10.22 10.33 0.49
N ILE A 29 9.79 10.78 -0.69
CA ILE A 29 9.33 12.16 -0.92
C ILE A 29 7.87 12.09 -1.39
N TYR A 30 7.00 12.88 -0.75
CA TYR A 30 5.61 13.02 -1.13
C TYR A 30 5.43 14.35 -1.88
N PRO A 31 4.85 14.35 -3.08
CA PRO A 31 4.61 15.59 -3.83
C PRO A 31 3.67 16.54 -3.08
N THR A 32 3.86 17.85 -3.28
CA THR A 32 3.06 18.88 -2.61
C THR A 32 1.61 18.94 -3.11
N GLU A 33 1.38 18.55 -4.36
CA GLU A 33 0.05 18.38 -4.96
C GLU A 33 -0.71 17.18 -4.39
N GLY A 34 -0.03 16.32 -3.63
CA GLY A 34 -0.57 15.13 -3.00
C GLY A 34 0.00 13.83 -3.58
N SER A 35 -0.24 12.73 -2.88
CA SER A 35 0.17 11.39 -3.29
C SER A 35 -1.04 10.47 -3.39
N VAL A 36 -1.04 9.54 -4.34
CA VAL A 36 -2.09 8.52 -4.41
C VAL A 36 -1.99 7.58 -3.21
N ALA A 37 -3.12 7.29 -2.57
CA ALA A 37 -3.22 6.25 -1.56
C ALA A 37 -3.31 4.87 -2.21
N LEU A 38 -2.64 3.88 -1.62
CA LEU A 38 -2.78 2.47 -2.00
C LEU A 38 -3.47 1.71 -0.84
N PRO A 39 -4.81 1.71 -0.77
CA PRO A 39 -5.52 0.99 0.27
C PRO A 39 -5.42 -0.52 0.05
N SER A 40 -5.09 -1.26 1.11
CA SER A 40 -5.21 -2.73 1.09
C SER A 40 -6.68 -3.13 1.27
N GLY A 41 -7.19 -3.93 0.34
CA GLY A 41 -8.56 -4.46 0.40
C GLY A 41 -8.60 -5.95 0.73
N MET A 42 -9.66 -6.39 1.41
CA MET A 42 -10.00 -7.81 1.58
C MET A 42 -11.37 -8.09 0.97
N GLY A 43 -11.47 -9.14 0.17
CA GLY A 43 -12.72 -9.61 -0.42
C GLY A 43 -13.00 -11.05 -0.04
N ILE A 44 -14.27 -11.38 0.22
CA ILE A 44 -14.71 -12.76 0.41
C ILE A 44 -15.19 -13.29 -0.94
N SER A 45 -14.60 -14.40 -1.40
CA SER A 45 -15.08 -15.08 -2.60
C SER A 45 -16.52 -15.54 -2.42
N ALA A 46 -17.39 -15.16 -3.36
CA ALA A 46 -18.80 -15.59 -3.38
C ALA A 46 -18.97 -17.12 -3.47
N LYS A 47 -17.92 -17.85 -3.85
CA LYS A 47 -17.93 -19.31 -3.99
C LYS A 47 -17.30 -20.04 -2.79
N THR A 48 -17.00 -19.33 -1.70
CA THR A 48 -16.35 -19.96 -0.53
C THR A 48 -17.23 -21.05 0.07
N LYS A 49 -16.59 -22.17 0.42
CA LYS A 49 -17.22 -23.27 1.19
C LYS A 49 -16.98 -23.12 2.70
N HIS A 50 -16.27 -22.07 3.12
CA HIS A 50 -15.80 -21.87 4.50
C HIS A 50 -16.21 -20.49 5.02
N MET A 51 -17.49 -20.14 4.89
CA MET A 51 -18.00 -18.82 5.25
C MET A 51 -17.78 -18.47 6.74
N ASP A 52 -17.92 -19.44 7.64
CA ASP A 52 -17.72 -19.18 9.07
C ASP A 52 -16.25 -18.92 9.41
N ALA A 53 -15.33 -19.64 8.76
CA ALA A 53 -13.90 -19.43 8.94
C ALA A 53 -13.45 -18.07 8.38
N VAL A 54 -13.93 -17.69 7.19
CA VAL A 54 -13.54 -16.42 6.56
C VAL A 54 -14.06 -15.22 7.35
N LYS A 55 -15.26 -15.31 7.94
CA LYS A 55 -15.78 -14.24 8.82
C LYS A 55 -14.90 -14.04 10.05
N LYS A 56 -14.46 -15.13 10.70
CA LYS A 56 -13.53 -15.06 11.84
C LYS A 56 -12.19 -14.47 11.43
N PHE A 57 -11.68 -14.86 10.26
CA PHE A 57 -10.44 -14.32 9.73
C PHE A 57 -10.52 -12.82 9.46
N VAL A 58 -11.56 -12.35 8.75
CA VAL A 58 -11.78 -10.92 8.50
C VAL A 58 -11.90 -10.14 9.81
N ALA A 59 -12.67 -10.66 10.78
CA ALA A 59 -12.79 -10.03 12.09
C ALA A 59 -11.45 -9.92 12.83
N PHE A 60 -10.58 -10.94 12.72
CA PHE A 60 -9.23 -10.89 13.27
C PHE A 60 -8.38 -9.85 12.56
N MET A 61 -8.34 -9.84 11.22
CA MET A 61 -7.55 -8.90 10.43
C MET A 61 -7.92 -7.43 10.67
N THR A 62 -9.18 -7.15 11.01
CA THR A 62 -9.68 -5.80 11.35
C THR A 62 -9.74 -5.55 12.85
N SER A 63 -9.11 -6.39 13.68
CA SER A 63 -8.98 -6.19 15.13
C SER A 63 -7.65 -5.51 15.47
N LYS A 64 -7.56 -4.98 16.70
CA LYS A 64 -6.30 -4.44 17.23
C LYS A 64 -5.19 -5.49 17.26
N ASP A 65 -5.53 -6.72 17.63
CA ASP A 65 -4.57 -7.82 17.74
C ASP A 65 -4.06 -8.24 16.36
N GLY A 66 -4.94 -8.37 15.37
CA GLY A 66 -4.54 -8.70 14.00
C GLY A 66 -3.66 -7.62 13.37
N GLN A 67 -4.03 -6.35 13.53
CA GLN A 67 -3.19 -5.23 13.07
C GLN A 67 -1.86 -5.15 13.82
N THR A 68 -1.82 -5.56 15.09
CA THR A 68 -0.57 -5.59 15.85
C THR A 68 0.33 -6.72 15.38
N ALA A 69 -0.20 -7.92 15.17
CA ALA A 69 0.55 -9.07 14.68
C ALA A 69 1.19 -8.83 13.30
N MET A 70 0.57 -8.00 12.47
CA MET A 70 1.11 -7.64 11.14
C MET A 70 2.33 -6.72 11.18
N LYS A 71 2.81 -6.27 12.34
CA LYS A 71 3.96 -5.34 12.45
C LYS A 71 5.31 -5.99 12.78
N ASP A 72 5.30 -7.29 13.09
CA ASP A 72 6.45 -7.96 13.71
C ASP A 72 7.52 -8.43 12.73
N GLY A 73 7.36 -8.19 11.43
CA GLY A 73 8.38 -8.46 10.40
C GLY A 73 9.04 -7.21 9.84
N ASP A 74 10.02 -7.42 8.96
CA ASP A 74 10.97 -6.37 8.54
C ASP A 74 10.95 -6.08 7.04
N ASP A 75 10.03 -6.72 6.31
CA ASP A 75 9.82 -6.46 4.89
C ASP A 75 8.92 -5.24 4.64
N THR A 76 8.83 -4.84 3.38
CA THR A 76 8.03 -3.75 2.81
C THR A 76 6.60 -3.70 3.35
N ASP A 77 5.92 -4.84 3.46
CA ASP A 77 4.51 -4.88 3.82
C ASP A 77 4.25 -4.63 5.31
N PHE A 78 5.27 -4.74 6.16
CA PHE A 78 5.17 -4.48 7.60
C PHE A 78 5.19 -2.98 7.95
N PHE A 79 5.53 -2.12 6.97
CA PHE A 79 5.47 -0.66 7.09
C PHE A 79 4.13 -0.08 6.57
N PHE A 80 3.03 -0.82 6.71
CA PHE A 80 1.69 -0.33 6.38
C PHE A 80 1.23 0.76 7.37
N ILE A 81 0.20 1.53 6.98
CA ILE A 81 -0.50 2.47 7.86
C ILE A 81 -1.71 1.75 8.47
N PRO A 82 -1.76 1.53 9.79
CA PRO A 82 -2.91 0.88 10.41
C PRO A 82 -4.17 1.70 10.25
N VAL A 83 -5.29 1.02 10.00
CA VAL A 83 -6.63 1.65 9.86
C VAL A 83 -7.47 1.55 11.14
N ILE A 84 -6.96 0.86 12.16
CA ILE A 84 -7.65 0.63 13.42
C ILE A 84 -7.17 1.63 14.46
N GLU A 85 -8.12 2.34 15.07
CA GLU A 85 -7.84 3.33 16.10
C GLU A 85 -7.08 2.73 17.29
N GLY A 86 -6.04 3.43 17.74
CA GLY A 86 -5.17 3.00 18.83
C GLY A 86 -4.08 2.01 18.42
N VAL A 87 -3.97 1.63 17.14
CA VAL A 87 -2.82 0.87 16.63
C VAL A 87 -1.84 1.82 15.96
N ALA A 88 -0.68 2.03 16.60
CA ALA A 88 0.39 2.83 16.02
C ALA A 88 1.09 2.08 14.87
N ALA A 89 1.47 2.84 13.83
CA ALA A 89 2.35 2.36 12.77
C ALA A 89 3.76 2.03 13.32
N LYS A 90 4.55 1.27 12.56
CA LYS A 90 5.95 0.96 12.92
C LYS A 90 6.79 2.26 12.99
N PRO A 91 7.80 2.36 13.87
CA PRO A 91 8.68 3.53 13.92
C PRO A 91 9.24 3.89 12.53
N GLY A 92 9.31 5.19 12.23
CA GLY A 92 9.75 5.68 10.92
C GLY A 92 8.66 5.71 9.85
N ARG A 93 7.47 5.11 10.10
CA ARG A 93 6.35 5.18 9.17
C ARG A 93 5.65 6.54 9.27
N LYS A 94 5.79 7.37 8.24
CA LYS A 94 5.02 8.61 8.08
C LYS A 94 3.54 8.29 7.85
N ILE A 95 2.64 9.02 8.53
CA ILE A 95 1.18 8.85 8.45
C ILE A 95 0.43 10.14 8.07
N ASP A 96 1.06 11.29 8.20
CA ASP A 96 0.59 12.62 7.79
C ASP A 96 0.89 12.88 6.32
N ILE A 97 0.30 12.07 5.44
CA ILE A 97 0.50 12.17 3.99
C ILE A 97 -0.70 12.89 3.37
N PRO A 98 -0.50 13.89 2.49
CA PRO A 98 -1.57 14.52 1.73
C PRO A 98 -2.09 13.55 0.67
N PHE A 99 -2.89 12.56 1.09
CA PHE A 99 -3.41 11.56 0.17
C PHE A 99 -4.50 12.15 -0.74
N ILE A 100 -4.39 11.82 -2.01
CA ILE A 100 -5.42 12.08 -3.02
C ILE A 100 -6.34 10.85 -3.05
N VAL A 101 -7.62 11.08 -2.80
CA VAL A 101 -8.65 10.06 -2.96
C VAL A 101 -9.00 9.94 -4.44
N LEU A 102 -8.79 8.76 -5.02
CA LEU A 102 -9.09 8.49 -6.41
C LEU A 102 -10.57 8.09 -6.59
N ASN A 103 -11.07 8.27 -7.82
CA ASN A 103 -12.39 7.81 -8.21
C ASN A 103 -12.32 6.38 -8.77
N ASP A 104 -12.41 5.40 -7.87
CA ASP A 104 -12.29 3.97 -8.22
C ASP A 104 -13.37 3.51 -9.21
N LYS A 105 -14.57 4.10 -9.14
CA LYS A 105 -15.66 3.76 -10.07
C LYS A 105 -15.34 4.20 -11.50
N ALA A 106 -14.83 5.42 -11.66
CA ALA A 106 -14.37 5.90 -12.97
C ALA A 106 -13.16 5.07 -13.45
N ALA A 107 -12.18 4.84 -12.57
CA ALA A 107 -11.00 4.05 -12.93
C ALA A 107 -11.37 2.63 -13.39
N SER A 108 -12.29 1.96 -12.69
CA SER A 108 -12.77 0.63 -13.08
C SER A 108 -13.55 0.65 -14.39
N ALA A 109 -14.36 1.68 -14.65
CA ALA A 109 -15.10 1.81 -15.91
C ALA A 109 -14.20 2.04 -17.14
N HIS A 110 -13.00 2.61 -16.93
CA HIS A 110 -12.05 2.94 -18.00
C HIS A 110 -10.75 2.11 -17.96
N GLU A 111 -10.67 1.07 -17.11
CA GLU A 111 -9.42 0.36 -16.83
C GLU A 111 -8.73 -0.18 -18.10
N THR A 112 -9.51 -0.82 -18.99
CA THR A 112 -9.00 -1.36 -20.26
C THR A 112 -8.48 -0.27 -21.17
N GLU A 113 -9.23 0.82 -21.32
CA GLU A 113 -8.89 1.95 -22.19
C GLU A 113 -7.58 2.61 -21.74
N TRP A 114 -7.48 2.95 -20.46
CA TRP A 114 -6.31 3.63 -19.92
C TRP A 114 -5.06 2.75 -19.93
N LYS A 115 -5.20 1.44 -19.67
CA LYS A 115 -4.09 0.49 -19.77
C LYS A 115 -3.60 0.37 -21.21
N GLN A 116 -4.51 0.34 -22.19
CA GLN A 116 -4.14 0.29 -23.60
C GLN A 116 -3.41 1.57 -24.01
N TRP A 117 -4.00 2.73 -23.69
CA TRP A 117 -3.38 4.03 -23.96
C TRP A 117 -1.97 4.13 -23.34
N TYR A 118 -1.79 3.70 -22.09
CA TYR A 118 -0.49 3.72 -21.44
C TYR A 118 0.54 2.86 -22.18
N ARG A 119 0.16 1.64 -22.59
CA ARG A 119 1.04 0.76 -23.37
C ARG A 119 1.45 1.42 -24.68
N ASP A 120 0.49 1.94 -25.43
CA ASP A 120 0.73 2.52 -26.76
C ASP A 120 1.63 3.76 -26.73
N ASN A 121 1.72 4.46 -25.59
CA ASN A 121 2.45 5.71 -25.47
C ASN A 121 3.77 5.62 -24.69
N PHE A 122 3.88 4.69 -23.74
CA PHE A 122 5.01 4.68 -22.79
C PHE A 122 5.78 3.36 -22.74
N VAL A 123 5.19 2.24 -23.19
CA VAL A 123 5.86 0.94 -23.16
C VAL A 123 6.24 0.57 -24.58
N GLN A 124 7.53 0.73 -24.93
CA GLN A 124 8.11 0.20 -26.16
C GLN A 124 8.60 -1.23 -25.96
#